data_AF-A0A520PRZ9-F1
#
_entry.id   AF-A0A520PRZ9-F1
#
_cell.length_a   1.000
_cell.length_b   1.000
_cell.length_c   1.000
_cell.angle_alpha   90.00
_cell.angle_beta   90.00
_cell.angle_gamma   90.00
#
_symmetry.space_group_name_H-M   'P 1'
#
loop_
_entity.id
_entity.type
_entity.pdbx_description
1 polymer ?
#
loop_
_entity_poly.entity_id
_entity_poly.type
_entity_poly.pdbx_seq_one_letter_code
_entity_poly.pdbx_strand_id
1 'polypeptide(L)'
;CAAPRTDCGGGACVDTSSDPSNCGGCGVACGASEYCAMGTCSPTCPAPLSDCSGTCTNTSNDPAHCGGCGVACGMAEYCSSGTCTPTCAAPSTLCGGTCTNTANDPANCGACGNACGIGQACVSGTCRATTRFDGTTGATWELMPGTAPVRGLQSWVPLGQTHMYAAGGSSIHRWQIATQTWSSIASSPASFGSFAAPAHSGGAIWGITNPSISRWDIATSMWSTVRSDVMGSRTDAQNATDGSGRIWSYNSSNQLVRYDPVADTLSYFPTGVSATTQTRVVYDPTTNSIFFGGAFSTPLYRWDIDTSTLDSSVAPLPEANLSDAMCSDHSGHIYAALGCGGSTFFQYDVAGNSWRRIPDYPVDHGCNASCSVHEDGWLYMTDLGGRPMYRLRLN
;
A
#
# COMPACT_ATOMS: atom_id res chain seq x y z
N CYS A 1 -1.74 -18.74 18.77
CA CYS A 1 -0.33 -18.49 18.44
C CYS A 1 -0.13 -17.01 18.17
N ALA A 2 1.03 -16.43 18.51
CA ALA A 2 1.33 -15.06 18.08
C ALA A 2 1.59 -15.07 16.57
N ALA A 3 1.00 -14.12 15.84
CA ALA A 3 1.24 -13.97 14.41
C ALA A 3 2.75 -13.81 14.14
N PRO A 4 3.29 -14.40 13.06
CA PRO A 4 2.59 -15.04 11.92
C PRO A 4 2.32 -16.55 12.07
N ARG A 5 2.47 -17.14 13.26
CA ARG A 5 2.34 -18.60 13.44
C ARG A 5 0.89 -19.05 13.59
N THR A 6 0.57 -20.22 13.04
CA THR A 6 -0.76 -20.86 13.06
C THR A 6 -0.76 -22.03 14.04
N ASP A 7 -1.86 -22.20 14.80
CA ASP A 7 -2.06 -23.39 15.63
C ASP A 7 -2.64 -24.51 14.77
N CYS A 8 -1.86 -25.57 14.55
CA CYS A 8 -2.28 -26.73 13.76
C CYS A 8 -2.79 -27.90 14.59
N GLY A 9 -3.19 -27.63 15.83
CA GLY A 9 -3.66 -28.60 16.80
C GLY A 9 -2.56 -29.06 17.75
N GLY A 10 -2.94 -29.40 18.98
CA GLY A 10 -2.00 -29.88 20.01
C GLY A 10 -1.21 -28.79 20.73
N GLY A 11 -1.51 -27.50 20.49
CA GLY A 11 -0.88 -26.36 21.16
C GLY A 11 0.49 -25.97 20.60
N ALA A 12 0.91 -26.56 19.47
CA ALA A 12 2.15 -26.22 18.78
C ALA A 12 1.90 -25.16 17.70
N CYS A 13 2.65 -24.06 17.76
CA CYS A 13 2.58 -22.97 16.80
C CYS A 13 3.57 -23.20 15.66
N VAL A 14 3.05 -23.46 14.46
CA VAL A 14 3.84 -23.69 13.24
C VAL A 14 3.79 -22.48 12.33
N ASP A 15 4.86 -22.26 11.57
CA ASP A 15 4.92 -21.20 10.57
C ASP A 15 4.52 -21.79 9.22
N THR A 16 3.28 -21.55 8.80
CA THR A 16 2.75 -22.11 7.55
C THR A 16 3.38 -21.47 6.31
N SER A 17 4.21 -20.45 6.45
CA SER A 17 4.92 -19.84 5.32
C SER A 17 6.23 -20.56 4.97
N SER A 18 6.75 -21.36 5.90
CA SER A 18 8.11 -21.91 5.82
C SER A 18 8.20 -23.38 6.25
N ASP A 19 7.20 -23.91 6.95
CA ASP A 19 7.14 -25.32 7.37
C ASP A 19 6.71 -26.24 6.22
N PRO A 20 7.59 -27.14 5.72
CA PRO A 20 7.28 -28.08 4.64
C PRO A 20 6.18 -29.09 5.00
N SER A 21 5.86 -29.27 6.27
CA SER A 21 4.79 -30.14 6.74
C SER A 21 3.44 -29.41 6.90
N ASN A 22 3.44 -28.08 6.85
CA ASN A 22 2.27 -27.22 7.09
C ASN A 22 2.22 -26.04 6.11
N CYS A 23 2.58 -26.25 4.85
CA CYS A 23 2.82 -25.20 3.88
C CYS A 23 1.54 -24.59 3.31
N GLY A 24 1.29 -23.32 3.62
CA GLY A 24 0.05 -22.62 3.25
C GLY A 24 -1.15 -22.98 4.11
N GLY A 25 -1.00 -23.95 5.01
CA GLY A 25 -2.05 -24.40 5.92
C GLY A 25 -1.66 -25.66 6.69
N CYS A 26 -2.38 -25.91 7.78
CA CYS A 26 -2.14 -27.06 8.65
C CYS A 26 -2.29 -28.39 7.90
N GLY A 27 -1.27 -29.26 8.02
CA GLY A 27 -1.26 -30.57 7.37
C GLY A 27 -1.04 -30.55 5.85
N VAL A 28 -0.77 -29.39 5.26
CA VAL A 28 -0.43 -29.27 3.84
C VAL A 28 1.06 -29.56 3.68
N ALA A 29 1.41 -30.83 3.51
CA ALA A 29 2.80 -31.23 3.32
C ALA A 29 3.23 -31.05 1.86
N CYS A 30 4.42 -30.49 1.64
CA CYS A 30 5.02 -30.42 0.33
C CYS A 30 5.51 -31.79 -0.16
N GLY A 31 5.55 -31.95 -1.48
CA GLY A 31 6.06 -33.15 -2.13
C GLY A 31 7.53 -33.41 -1.79
N ALA A 32 7.99 -34.63 -2.06
CA ALA A 32 9.39 -35.00 -1.83
C ALA A 32 10.32 -34.05 -2.61
N SER A 33 11.24 -33.40 -1.89
CA SER A 33 12.19 -32.40 -2.39
C SER A 33 11.58 -31.04 -2.79
N GLU A 34 10.35 -30.75 -2.41
CA GLU A 34 9.76 -29.41 -2.50
C GLU A 34 9.97 -28.62 -1.20
N TYR A 35 10.16 -27.31 -1.34
CA TYR A 35 10.29 -26.36 -0.25
C TYR A 35 8.94 -25.75 0.05
N CYS A 36 8.66 -25.48 1.32
CA CYS A 36 7.65 -24.48 1.63
C CYS A 36 8.24 -23.10 1.41
N ALA A 37 7.92 -22.50 0.27
CA ALA A 37 8.33 -21.16 -0.09
C ALA A 37 7.13 -20.24 0.00
N MET A 38 7.08 -19.44 1.06
CA MET A 38 6.02 -18.44 1.28
C MET A 38 4.62 -19.07 1.29
N GLY A 39 4.48 -20.25 1.89
CA GLY A 39 3.19 -20.95 2.03
C GLY A 39 2.71 -21.65 0.76
N THR A 40 3.58 -21.84 -0.23
CA THR A 40 3.33 -22.70 -1.38
C THR A 40 4.48 -23.69 -1.56
N CYS A 41 4.14 -24.94 -1.87
CA CYS A 41 5.14 -25.93 -2.21
C CYS A 41 5.77 -25.61 -3.56
N SER A 42 7.09 -25.46 -3.55
CA SER A 42 7.88 -25.08 -4.71
C SER A 42 9.03 -26.06 -4.91
N PRO A 43 9.30 -26.51 -6.15
CA PRO A 43 10.44 -27.39 -6.43
C PRO A 43 11.80 -26.67 -6.30
N THR A 44 11.80 -25.34 -6.19
CA THR A 44 13.00 -24.53 -6.00
C THR A 44 12.78 -23.48 -4.92
N CYS A 45 13.87 -23.07 -4.27
CA CYS A 45 13.84 -21.92 -3.40
C CYS A 45 13.92 -20.63 -4.23
N PRO A 46 12.86 -19.79 -4.26
CA PRO A 46 12.84 -18.63 -5.15
C PRO A 46 13.80 -17.55 -4.63
N ALA A 47 14.65 -17.03 -5.52
CA ALA A 47 15.50 -15.90 -5.20
C ALA A 47 14.64 -14.69 -4.76
N PRO A 48 15.08 -13.91 -3.75
CA PRO A 48 16.39 -13.92 -3.08
C PRO A 48 16.50 -14.88 -1.88
N LEU A 49 15.51 -15.75 -1.64
CA LEU A 49 15.56 -16.69 -0.51
C LEU A 49 16.65 -17.75 -0.75
N SER A 50 17.32 -18.16 0.33
CA SER A 50 18.30 -19.24 0.34
C SER A 50 17.71 -20.49 0.96
N ASP A 51 18.06 -21.65 0.42
CA ASP A 51 17.70 -22.93 1.02
C ASP A 51 18.53 -23.16 2.29
N CYS A 52 17.87 -23.05 3.43
CA CYS A 52 18.44 -23.34 4.75
C CYS A 52 17.88 -24.66 5.28
N SER A 53 18.33 -25.77 4.67
CA SER A 53 17.97 -27.15 5.07
C SER A 53 16.48 -27.46 4.90
N GLY A 54 15.93 -27.18 3.71
CA GLY A 54 14.54 -27.44 3.36
C GLY A 54 13.58 -26.29 3.66
N THR A 55 14.09 -25.18 4.19
CA THR A 55 13.33 -23.96 4.47
C THR A 55 13.87 -22.79 3.66
N CYS A 56 13.00 -22.15 2.88
CA CYS A 56 13.36 -20.95 2.14
C CYS A 56 13.44 -19.74 3.05
N THR A 57 14.66 -19.30 3.31
CA THR A 57 14.93 -18.26 4.31
C THR A 57 15.51 -17.02 3.66
N ASN A 58 15.08 -15.84 4.13
CA ASN A 58 15.67 -14.60 3.68
C ASN A 58 16.94 -14.28 4.46
N THR A 59 18.09 -14.61 3.88
CA THR A 59 19.38 -14.34 4.53
C THR A 59 19.73 -12.85 4.57
N SER A 60 18.96 -11.97 3.92
CA SER A 60 19.18 -10.53 3.99
C SER A 60 18.71 -9.88 5.30
N ASN A 61 17.75 -10.49 5.99
CA ASN A 61 17.10 -9.91 7.16
C ASN A 61 16.70 -10.92 8.26
N ASP A 62 16.88 -12.22 8.07
CA ASP A 62 16.68 -13.21 9.14
C ASP A 62 17.86 -13.18 10.14
N PRO A 63 17.65 -12.79 11.41
CA PRO A 63 18.71 -12.78 12.43
C PRO A 63 19.28 -14.17 12.74
N ALA A 64 18.61 -15.26 12.40
CA ALA A 64 19.11 -16.63 12.56
C ALA A 64 19.88 -17.15 11.33
N HIS A 65 19.80 -16.45 10.19
CA HIS A 65 20.38 -16.88 8.92
C HIS A 65 21.00 -15.71 8.14
N CYS A 66 21.63 -14.76 8.83
CA CYS A 66 22.06 -13.49 8.26
C CYS A 66 23.33 -13.59 7.39
N GLY A 67 23.21 -13.30 6.11
CA GLY A 67 24.27 -13.44 5.12
C GLY A 67 24.52 -14.90 4.69
N GLY A 68 23.83 -15.86 5.32
CA GLY A 68 23.95 -17.27 5.01
C GLY A 68 23.20 -18.15 6.01
N CYS A 69 22.87 -19.36 5.59
CA CYS A 69 22.14 -20.30 6.44
C CYS A 69 22.92 -20.66 7.72
N GLY A 70 22.28 -20.54 8.88
CA GLY A 70 22.87 -20.82 10.20
C GLY A 70 23.79 -19.71 10.72
N VAL A 71 23.92 -18.60 9.99
CA VAL A 71 24.68 -17.43 10.45
C VAL A 71 23.78 -16.59 11.36
N ALA A 72 23.71 -16.97 12.63
CA ALA A 72 22.96 -16.20 13.61
C ALA A 72 23.72 -14.94 14.02
N CYS A 73 23.01 -13.82 14.09
CA CYS A 73 23.55 -12.58 14.65
C CYS A 73 23.78 -12.70 16.16
N GLY A 74 24.83 -12.02 16.63
CA GLY A 74 25.19 -11.97 18.04
C GLY A 74 24.13 -11.27 18.90
N MET A 75 24.32 -11.31 20.21
CA MET A 75 23.42 -10.59 21.12
C MET A 75 23.45 -9.09 20.82
N ALA A 76 22.26 -8.50 20.67
CA ALA A 76 22.03 -7.10 20.28
C ALA A 76 22.50 -6.72 18.86
N GLU A 77 22.74 -7.70 18.00
CA GLU A 77 22.90 -7.50 16.56
C GLU A 77 21.60 -7.90 15.85
N TYR A 78 21.37 -7.32 14.68
CA TYR A 78 20.26 -7.68 13.82
C TYR A 78 20.77 -7.83 12.38
N CYS A 79 20.00 -8.53 11.55
CA CYS A 79 20.39 -8.77 10.18
C CYS A 79 20.01 -7.59 9.28
N SER A 80 21.00 -6.93 8.69
CA SER A 80 20.82 -5.83 7.74
C SER A 80 21.51 -6.16 6.44
N SER A 81 20.76 -6.33 5.36
CA SER A 81 21.32 -6.59 4.02
C SER A 81 22.33 -7.75 4.01
N GLY A 82 22.05 -8.79 4.80
CA GLY A 82 22.89 -9.98 4.91
C GLY A 82 24.14 -9.81 5.75
N THR A 83 24.20 -8.78 6.60
CA THR A 83 25.28 -8.57 7.56
C THR A 83 24.69 -8.36 8.95
N CYS A 84 25.20 -9.08 9.94
CA CYS A 84 24.91 -8.80 11.34
C CYS A 84 25.56 -7.49 11.73
N THR A 85 24.75 -6.54 12.18
CA THR A 85 25.22 -5.22 12.59
C THR A 85 24.58 -4.82 13.91
N PRO A 86 25.31 -4.13 14.79
CA PRO A 86 24.76 -3.59 16.03
C PRO A 86 23.97 -2.29 15.80
N THR A 87 24.04 -1.70 14.60
CA THR A 87 23.44 -0.39 14.29
C THR A 87 22.75 -0.34 12.95
N CYS A 88 21.55 0.23 12.94
CA CYS A 88 20.78 0.56 11.73
C CYS A 88 21.52 1.48 10.78
N ALA A 89 21.48 1.15 9.49
CA ALA A 89 21.86 2.09 8.45
C ALA A 89 20.94 3.31 8.55
N ALA A 90 21.53 4.50 8.60
CA ALA A 90 20.77 5.74 8.63
C ALA A 90 19.85 5.81 7.39
N PRO A 91 18.60 6.30 7.53
CA PRO A 91 18.06 7.04 8.67
C PRO A 91 17.39 6.17 9.75
N SER A 92 17.49 4.84 9.69
CA SER A 92 16.80 3.96 10.62
C SER A 92 17.50 3.86 11.98
N THR A 93 16.73 3.54 13.02
CA THR A 93 17.13 3.36 14.43
C THR A 93 16.66 1.97 14.89
N LEU A 94 17.45 1.28 15.72
CA LEU A 94 17.10 -0.05 16.20
C LEU A 94 15.99 0.05 17.25
N CYS A 95 14.77 -0.35 16.89
CA CYS A 95 13.60 -0.37 17.76
C CYS A 95 13.10 -1.80 17.95
N GLY A 96 13.22 -2.35 19.16
CA GLY A 96 12.72 -3.69 19.49
C GLY A 96 13.36 -4.83 18.70
N GLY A 97 14.60 -4.65 18.22
CA GLY A 97 15.30 -5.65 17.38
C GLY A 97 15.13 -5.46 15.88
N THR A 98 14.34 -4.46 15.45
CA THR A 98 14.11 -4.15 14.02
C THR A 98 14.60 -2.75 13.70
N CYS A 99 15.12 -2.53 12.48
CA CYS A 99 15.54 -1.20 12.05
C CYS A 99 14.40 -0.34 11.60
N THR A 100 14.04 0.64 12.41
CA THR A 100 12.89 1.50 12.24
C THR A 100 13.26 2.92 11.86
N ASN A 101 12.65 3.47 10.81
CA ASN A 101 12.79 4.89 10.50
C ASN A 101 11.90 5.73 11.43
N THR A 102 12.47 6.20 12.53
CA THR A 102 11.76 7.01 13.53
C THR A 102 11.29 8.35 12.98
N ALA A 103 11.77 8.78 11.80
CA ALA A 103 11.30 10.02 11.18
C ALA A 103 9.87 9.91 10.62
N ASN A 104 9.35 8.70 10.42
CA ASN A 104 8.07 8.49 9.76
C ASN A 104 7.31 7.23 10.20
N ASP A 105 7.87 6.39 11.07
CA ASP A 105 7.14 5.27 11.68
C ASP A 105 6.20 5.78 12.79
N PRO A 106 4.87 5.66 12.63
CA PRO A 106 3.90 6.08 13.64
C PRO A 106 3.97 5.26 14.93
N ALA A 107 4.57 4.08 14.96
CA ALA A 107 4.78 3.30 16.18
C ALA A 107 6.07 3.68 16.94
N ASN A 108 6.99 4.43 16.30
CA ASN A 108 8.32 4.74 16.81
C ASN A 108 8.74 6.18 16.47
N CYS A 109 7.82 7.13 16.57
CA CYS A 109 8.02 8.46 16.03
C CYS A 109 8.99 9.31 16.85
N GLY A 110 10.11 9.70 16.25
CA GLY A 110 11.19 10.45 16.90
C GLY A 110 12.06 9.61 17.84
N ALA A 111 11.50 8.54 18.43
CA ALA A 111 12.20 7.58 19.27
C ALA A 111 11.48 6.23 19.28
N CYS A 112 12.21 5.15 19.55
CA CYS A 112 11.63 3.81 19.67
C CYS A 112 10.54 3.74 20.74
N GLY A 113 9.42 3.09 20.42
CA GLY A 113 8.25 2.98 21.29
C GLY A 113 7.44 4.26 21.45
N ASN A 114 7.81 5.36 20.81
CA ASN A 114 7.01 6.60 20.82
C ASN A 114 5.91 6.54 19.76
N ALA A 115 4.87 5.76 20.05
CA ALA A 115 3.72 5.63 19.16
C ALA A 115 2.90 6.93 19.12
N CYS A 116 2.55 7.39 17.93
CA CYS A 116 1.64 8.50 17.72
C CYS A 116 0.22 8.13 18.15
N GLY A 117 -0.47 9.07 18.77
CA GLY A 117 -1.86 8.91 19.17
C GLY A 117 -2.79 8.75 17.96
N ILE A 118 -4.02 8.31 18.21
CA ILE A 118 -5.02 8.10 17.15
C ILE A 118 -5.29 9.44 16.43
N GLY A 119 -5.16 9.46 15.11
CA GLY A 119 -5.28 10.69 14.30
C GLY A 119 -4.04 11.57 14.37
N GLN A 120 -2.88 10.97 14.62
CA GLN A 120 -1.59 11.59 14.45
C GLN A 120 -0.73 10.74 13.52
N ALA A 121 0.01 11.40 12.64
CA ALA A 121 1.01 10.77 11.79
C ALA A 121 2.40 11.15 12.29
N CYS A 122 3.38 10.26 12.07
CA CYS A 122 4.76 10.61 12.29
C CYS A 122 5.30 11.43 11.12
N VAL A 123 5.59 12.71 11.37
CA VAL A 123 6.10 13.63 10.35
C VAL A 123 7.44 14.18 10.84
N SER A 124 8.52 13.76 10.18
CA SER A 124 9.90 14.15 10.49
C SER A 124 10.26 13.92 11.97
N GLY A 125 9.85 12.77 12.51
CA GLY A 125 10.16 12.36 13.88
C GLY A 125 9.32 13.06 14.95
N THR A 126 8.19 13.66 14.58
CA THR A 126 7.25 14.25 15.52
C THR A 126 5.83 13.78 15.20
N CYS A 127 5.10 13.34 16.22
CA CYS A 127 3.68 13.05 16.07
C CYS A 127 2.92 14.36 15.85
N ARG A 128 2.32 14.50 14.67
CA ARG A 128 1.51 15.65 14.30
C ARG A 128 0.08 15.21 14.13
N ALA A 129 -0.85 16.01 14.63
CA ALA A 129 -2.26 15.81 14.34
C ALA A 129 -2.46 15.76 12.82
N THR A 130 -3.10 14.70 12.35
CA THR A 130 -3.61 14.66 10.99
C THR A 130 -4.88 15.49 10.93
N THR A 131 -5.17 16.03 9.75
CA THR A 131 -6.49 16.63 9.53
C THR A 131 -7.52 15.50 9.62
N ARG A 132 -8.51 15.68 10.50
CA ARG A 132 -9.67 14.79 10.56
C ARG A 132 -10.83 15.45 9.85
N PHE A 133 -11.45 14.69 8.97
CA PHE A 133 -12.64 15.11 8.24
C PHE A 133 -13.89 14.56 8.93
N ASP A 134 -14.92 15.38 9.04
CA ASP A 134 -16.22 14.98 9.61
C ASP A 134 -17.12 14.28 8.59
N GLY A 135 -16.60 14.09 7.38
CA GLY A 135 -17.28 13.46 6.25
C GLY A 135 -18.08 14.45 5.43
N THR A 136 -18.31 15.69 5.87
CA THR A 136 -19.02 16.69 5.06
C THR A 136 -18.14 17.28 3.97
N THR A 137 -18.77 17.66 2.87
CA THR A 137 -18.09 18.28 1.72
C THR A 137 -18.64 19.68 1.49
N GLY A 138 -17.85 20.51 0.80
CA GLY A 138 -18.37 21.71 0.15
C GLY A 138 -19.45 21.38 -0.89
N ALA A 139 -20.14 22.39 -1.39
CA ALA A 139 -21.23 22.23 -2.36
C ALA A 139 -20.76 22.26 -3.83
N THR A 140 -19.55 22.77 -4.09
CA THR A 140 -19.07 23.06 -5.45
C THR A 140 -17.64 22.61 -5.64
N TRP A 141 -17.38 21.95 -6.77
CA TRP A 141 -16.03 21.67 -7.24
C TRP A 141 -15.38 22.94 -7.81
N GLU A 142 -14.11 23.11 -7.51
CA GLU A 142 -13.28 24.22 -7.99
C GLU A 142 -12.35 23.74 -9.11
N LEU A 143 -12.41 24.41 -10.26
CA LEU A 143 -11.47 24.19 -11.35
C LEU A 143 -10.07 24.66 -10.92
N MET A 144 -9.05 23.84 -11.14
CA MET A 144 -7.66 24.23 -10.99
C MET A 144 -7.05 24.42 -12.38
N PRO A 145 -6.83 25.67 -12.84
CA PRO A 145 -6.48 26.02 -14.23
C PRO A 145 -5.08 25.58 -14.70
N GLY A 146 -4.41 24.70 -13.94
CA GLY A 146 -3.10 24.15 -14.24
C GLY A 146 -3.05 23.28 -15.50
N THR A 147 -1.85 22.77 -15.80
CA THR A 147 -1.59 21.93 -16.98
C THR A 147 -2.34 20.60 -16.92
N ALA A 148 -2.64 20.03 -18.11
CA ALA A 148 -3.41 18.79 -18.22
C ALA A 148 -2.82 17.66 -17.34
N PRO A 149 -3.68 16.92 -16.61
CA PRO A 149 -3.27 15.97 -15.60
C PRO A 149 -2.68 14.70 -16.18
N VAL A 150 -2.08 13.95 -15.27
CA VAL A 150 -1.54 12.62 -15.52
C VAL A 150 -2.33 11.64 -14.68
N ARG A 151 -2.54 10.44 -15.22
CA ARG A 151 -3.38 9.38 -14.63
C ARG A 151 -2.70 8.74 -13.43
N GLY A 152 -3.44 7.92 -12.67
CA GLY A 152 -2.88 7.15 -11.57
C GLY A 152 -2.42 8.04 -10.41
N LEU A 153 -3.26 9.00 -9.99
CA LEU A 153 -2.98 9.87 -8.85
C LEU A 153 -2.95 9.06 -7.55
N GLN A 154 -1.93 9.27 -6.71
CA GLN A 154 -1.85 8.65 -5.39
C GLN A 154 -3.12 8.95 -4.56
N SER A 155 -3.62 7.97 -3.80
CA SER A 155 -4.93 8.06 -3.16
C SER A 155 -5.02 9.01 -1.97
N TRP A 156 -3.90 9.21 -1.26
CA TRP A 156 -3.84 10.03 -0.06
C TRP A 156 -2.51 10.78 0.03
N VAL A 157 -2.55 12.00 0.56
CA VAL A 157 -1.40 12.89 0.70
C VAL A 157 -1.36 13.51 2.11
N PRO A 158 -0.31 13.24 2.90
CA PRO A 158 -0.20 13.77 4.26
C PRO A 158 0.03 15.29 4.30
N LEU A 159 -0.33 15.91 5.41
CA LEU A 159 -0.18 17.33 5.65
C LEU A 159 1.29 17.76 5.54
N GLY A 160 1.52 18.89 4.88
CA GLY A 160 2.86 19.46 4.68
C GLY A 160 3.59 18.92 3.45
N GLN A 161 3.04 17.92 2.75
CA GLN A 161 3.50 17.62 1.40
C GLN A 161 3.17 18.80 0.48
N THR A 162 4.11 19.10 -0.41
CA THR A 162 3.97 20.18 -1.39
C THR A 162 3.61 19.66 -2.77
N HIS A 163 3.60 18.34 -2.93
CA HIS A 163 3.41 17.66 -4.19
C HIS A 163 2.45 16.48 -4.06
N MET A 164 1.63 16.27 -5.10
CA MET A 164 0.93 15.01 -5.34
C MET A 164 1.61 14.26 -6.48
N TYR A 165 1.69 12.93 -6.40
CA TYR A 165 2.35 12.12 -7.41
C TYR A 165 1.35 11.31 -8.21
N ALA A 166 1.64 11.16 -9.50
CA ALA A 166 0.85 10.40 -10.45
C ALA A 166 1.75 9.53 -11.32
N ALA A 167 1.30 8.30 -11.60
CA ALA A 167 2.05 7.33 -12.40
C ALA A 167 1.27 6.93 -13.65
N GLY A 168 1.95 6.93 -14.79
CA GLY A 168 1.42 6.47 -16.08
C GLY A 168 2.50 5.73 -16.86
N GLY A 169 2.45 4.40 -16.82
CA GLY A 169 3.51 3.54 -17.36
C GLY A 169 4.79 3.68 -16.54
N SER A 170 5.91 3.99 -17.20
CA SER A 170 7.18 4.34 -16.52
C SER A 170 7.32 5.84 -16.24
N SER A 171 6.41 6.67 -16.75
CA SER A 171 6.43 8.12 -16.54
C SER A 171 5.79 8.46 -15.21
N ILE A 172 6.54 9.19 -14.38
CA ILE A 172 6.06 9.65 -13.07
C ILE A 172 6.06 11.17 -13.08
N HIS A 173 4.98 11.73 -12.60
CA HIS A 173 4.76 13.16 -12.56
C HIS A 173 4.43 13.60 -11.15
N ARG A 174 4.80 14.84 -10.83
CA ARG A 174 4.44 15.50 -9.58
C ARG A 174 3.70 16.80 -9.87
N TRP A 175 2.57 16.98 -9.22
CA TRP A 175 1.81 18.22 -9.22
C TRP A 175 2.21 19.05 -8.02
N GLN A 176 2.71 20.25 -8.25
CA GLN A 176 3.05 21.18 -7.19
C GLN A 176 1.80 21.97 -6.77
N ILE A 177 1.38 21.80 -5.51
CA ILE A 177 0.08 22.29 -5.01
C ILE A 177 -0.01 23.82 -5.07
N ALA A 178 1.04 24.50 -4.63
CA ALA A 178 1.06 25.96 -4.53
C ALA A 178 1.04 26.67 -5.89
N THR A 179 1.73 26.10 -6.90
CA THR A 179 1.84 26.69 -8.24
C THR A 179 0.85 26.09 -9.23
N GLN A 180 0.19 24.99 -8.86
CA GLN A 180 -0.75 24.22 -9.69
C GLN A 180 -0.14 23.71 -11.00
N THR A 181 1.15 23.36 -10.98
CA THR A 181 1.89 22.93 -12.17
C THR A 181 2.34 21.48 -12.09
N TRP A 182 2.20 20.74 -13.19
CA TRP A 182 2.81 19.42 -13.32
C TRP A 182 4.26 19.52 -13.78
N SER A 183 5.11 18.66 -13.22
CA SER A 183 6.47 18.40 -13.73
C SER A 183 6.71 16.90 -13.79
N SER A 184 7.46 16.44 -14.78
CA SER A 184 7.92 15.06 -14.84
C SER A 184 9.13 14.89 -13.92
N ILE A 185 9.21 13.75 -13.24
CA ILE A 185 10.45 13.30 -12.59
C ILE A 185 11.13 12.24 -13.47
N ALA A 186 12.27 11.71 -13.03
CA ALA A 186 12.94 10.63 -13.73
C ALA A 186 11.99 9.42 -13.89
N SER A 187 12.08 8.74 -15.04
CA SER A 187 11.30 7.53 -15.29
C SER A 187 11.63 6.45 -14.27
N SER A 188 10.59 5.71 -13.87
CA SER A 188 10.73 4.57 -12.97
C SER A 188 11.45 3.41 -13.66
N PRO A 189 12.20 2.58 -12.90
CA PRO A 189 12.94 1.44 -13.44
C PRO A 189 12.02 0.31 -13.91
N ALA A 190 10.78 0.26 -13.40
CA ALA A 190 9.74 -0.66 -13.83
C ALA A 190 8.44 0.12 -14.04
N SER A 191 7.67 -0.28 -15.06
CA SER A 191 6.36 0.30 -15.33
C SER A 191 5.41 0.06 -14.16
N PHE A 192 4.72 1.11 -13.73
CA PHE A 192 3.60 1.03 -12.80
C PHE A 192 2.35 0.45 -13.47
N GLY A 193 2.33 0.45 -14.81
CA GLY A 193 1.12 0.21 -15.57
C GLY A 193 0.45 1.51 -15.98
N SER A 194 -0.51 1.46 -16.89
CA SER A 194 -1.05 2.68 -17.52
C SER A 194 -1.86 3.54 -16.55
N PHE A 195 -2.43 2.89 -15.54
CA PHE A 195 -3.41 3.50 -14.63
C PHE A 195 -3.19 3.17 -13.16
N ALA A 196 -2.08 2.51 -12.81
CA ALA A 196 -1.78 2.29 -11.40
C ALA A 196 -1.42 3.60 -10.71
N ALA A 197 -1.87 3.76 -9.48
CA ALA A 197 -1.44 4.86 -8.63
C ALA A 197 -0.30 4.44 -7.69
N PRO A 198 0.70 5.31 -7.48
CA PRO A 198 1.76 5.05 -6.52
C PRO A 198 1.29 5.34 -5.09
N ALA A 199 2.05 4.90 -4.09
CA ALA A 199 1.78 5.18 -2.69
C ALA A 199 2.90 6.01 -2.05
N HIS A 200 2.53 6.99 -1.22
CA HIS A 200 3.51 7.72 -0.42
C HIS A 200 3.76 7.02 0.92
N SER A 201 5.01 6.72 1.24
CA SER A 201 5.41 6.25 2.56
C SER A 201 6.84 6.64 2.87
N GLY A 202 7.07 7.10 4.10
CA GLY A 202 8.40 7.36 4.62
C GLY A 202 9.27 8.32 3.81
N GLY A 203 8.67 9.36 3.21
CA GLY A 203 9.38 10.33 2.37
C GLY A 203 9.77 9.79 1.00
N ALA A 204 9.15 8.68 0.58
CA ALA A 204 9.37 8.07 -0.72
C ALA A 204 8.03 7.75 -1.40
N ILE A 205 8.10 7.59 -2.72
CA ILE A 205 7.00 7.13 -3.56
C ILE A 205 7.28 5.69 -3.96
N TRP A 206 6.29 4.83 -3.76
CA TRP A 206 6.41 3.39 -3.89
C TRP A 206 5.46 2.83 -4.95
N GLY A 207 5.91 1.77 -5.61
CA GLY A 207 5.08 0.94 -6.48
C GLY A 207 5.40 -0.52 -6.30
N ILE A 208 4.39 -1.32 -5.95
CA ILE A 208 4.44 -2.78 -6.00
C ILE A 208 3.90 -3.20 -7.37
N THR A 209 4.79 -3.65 -8.24
CA THR A 209 4.44 -4.12 -9.59
C THR A 209 5.00 -5.51 -9.80
N ASN A 210 4.53 -6.23 -10.81
CA ASN A 210 5.21 -7.44 -11.23
C ASN A 210 6.34 -7.08 -12.21
N PRO A 211 7.61 -7.47 -11.98
CA PRO A 211 8.11 -8.33 -10.91
C PRO A 211 8.81 -7.58 -9.75
N SER A 212 8.58 -6.29 -9.55
CA SER A 212 9.47 -5.45 -8.74
C SER A 212 8.76 -4.49 -7.78
N ILE A 213 9.48 -4.10 -6.72
CA ILE A 213 9.14 -2.93 -5.92
C ILE A 213 10.07 -1.78 -6.29
N SER A 214 9.49 -0.70 -6.80
CA SER A 214 10.19 0.53 -7.12
C SER A 214 10.01 1.56 -6.01
N ARG A 215 11.10 2.24 -5.63
CA ARG A 215 11.12 3.31 -4.63
C ARG A 215 11.79 4.55 -5.21
N TRP A 216 11.07 5.66 -5.21
CA TRP A 216 11.60 7.00 -5.48
C TRP A 216 11.83 7.74 -4.17
N ASP A 217 13.08 8.06 -3.89
CA ASP A 217 13.44 8.91 -2.78
C ASP A 217 13.15 10.38 -3.13
N ILE A 218 12.24 11.03 -2.39
CA ILE A 218 11.85 12.42 -2.68
C ILE A 218 13.01 13.38 -2.41
N ALA A 219 13.80 13.13 -1.35
CA ALA A 219 14.86 14.04 -0.92
C ALA A 219 16.05 13.98 -1.88
N THR A 220 16.46 12.79 -2.31
CA THR A 220 17.60 12.63 -3.21
C THR A 220 17.21 12.64 -4.69
N SER A 221 15.91 12.58 -5.00
CA SER A 221 15.41 12.45 -6.37
C SER A 221 16.02 11.27 -7.13
N MET A 222 16.07 10.10 -6.49
CA MET A 222 16.63 8.88 -7.08
C MET A 222 15.66 7.71 -7.00
N TRP A 223 15.63 6.92 -8.08
CA TRP A 223 14.96 5.63 -8.10
C TRP A 223 15.87 4.53 -7.57
N SER A 224 15.25 3.54 -6.94
CA SER A 224 15.84 2.26 -6.60
C SER A 224 14.83 1.14 -6.86
N THR A 225 15.32 0.02 -7.38
CA THR A 225 14.57 -1.24 -7.37
C THR A 225 14.90 -1.94 -6.06
N VAL A 226 13.95 -1.95 -5.14
CA VAL A 226 14.14 -2.50 -3.79
C VAL A 226 14.05 -4.03 -3.82
N ARG A 227 13.16 -4.56 -4.65
CA ARG A 227 12.97 -6.00 -4.86
C ARG A 227 12.68 -6.28 -6.32
N SER A 228 13.05 -7.47 -6.80
CA SER A 228 12.85 -7.94 -8.18
C SER A 228 12.20 -9.33 -8.26
N ASP A 229 11.71 -9.81 -7.13
CA ASP A 229 11.12 -11.13 -6.87
C ASP A 229 9.63 -11.04 -6.49
N VAL A 230 8.95 -9.99 -6.96
CA VAL A 230 7.64 -9.59 -6.43
C VAL A 230 6.53 -10.09 -7.34
N MET A 231 5.63 -10.91 -6.80
CA MET A 231 4.37 -11.23 -7.47
C MET A 231 3.36 -10.09 -7.30
N GLY A 232 3.67 -8.94 -7.91
CA GLY A 232 2.83 -7.74 -7.87
C GLY A 232 1.75 -7.72 -8.96
N SER A 233 1.15 -6.55 -9.17
CA SER A 233 0.14 -6.38 -10.22
C SER A 233 0.73 -6.44 -11.64
N ARG A 234 0.00 -7.06 -12.57
CA ARG A 234 0.23 -6.97 -14.03
C ARG A 234 -0.83 -6.15 -14.75
N THR A 235 -1.74 -5.55 -13.99
CA THR A 235 -3.06 -5.11 -14.47
C THR A 235 -3.45 -3.77 -13.83
N ASP A 236 -2.46 -2.91 -13.60
CA ASP A 236 -2.63 -1.53 -13.13
C ASP A 236 -3.29 -1.39 -11.74
N ALA A 237 -3.01 -2.30 -10.80
CA ALA A 237 -3.53 -2.14 -9.44
C ALA A 237 -2.91 -0.92 -8.74
N GLN A 238 -3.77 -0.21 -8.02
CA GLN A 238 -3.40 0.91 -7.17
C GLN A 238 -2.57 0.45 -5.96
N ASN A 239 -1.67 1.32 -5.51
CA ASN A 239 -0.93 1.12 -4.28
C ASN A 239 -1.51 2.02 -3.16
N ALA A 240 -1.49 1.53 -1.93
CA ALA A 240 -1.87 2.27 -0.74
C ALA A 240 -0.81 2.12 0.36
N THR A 241 -0.83 3.03 1.34
CA THR A 241 0.02 2.95 2.52
C THR A 241 -0.85 2.81 3.76
N ASP A 242 -0.55 1.85 4.63
CA ASP A 242 -1.23 1.71 5.91
C ASP A 242 -0.65 2.61 7.02
N GLY A 243 -1.28 2.62 8.18
CA GLY A 243 -0.87 3.41 9.34
C GLY A 243 0.48 3.02 9.94
N SER A 244 1.12 1.95 9.49
CA SER A 244 2.48 1.55 9.86
C SER A 244 3.51 1.86 8.75
N GLY A 245 3.09 2.53 7.68
CA GLY A 245 3.96 2.86 6.56
C GLY A 245 4.20 1.69 5.59
N ARG A 246 3.46 0.58 5.71
CA ARG A 246 3.58 -0.58 4.83
C ARG A 246 2.79 -0.33 3.55
N ILE A 247 3.33 -0.79 2.43
CA ILE A 247 2.75 -0.58 1.11
C ILE A 247 1.87 -1.77 0.75
N TRP A 248 0.67 -1.49 0.27
CA TRP A 248 -0.31 -2.49 -0.14
C TRP A 248 -0.62 -2.37 -1.62
N SER A 249 -0.85 -3.49 -2.28
CA SER A 249 -1.34 -3.58 -3.67
C SER A 249 -2.15 -4.87 -3.84
N TYR A 250 -2.59 -5.15 -5.07
CA TYR A 250 -3.30 -6.38 -5.43
C TYR A 250 -2.67 -7.02 -6.66
N ASN A 251 -2.40 -8.33 -6.58
CA ASN A 251 -1.75 -9.04 -7.67
C ASN A 251 -2.75 -9.80 -8.57
N SER A 252 -2.23 -10.28 -9.70
CA SER A 252 -3.01 -11.06 -10.67
C SER A 252 -3.37 -12.48 -10.19
N SER A 253 -2.94 -12.87 -8.99
CA SER A 253 -3.23 -14.16 -8.34
C SER A 253 -4.30 -14.05 -7.25
N ASN A 254 -5.07 -12.95 -7.22
CA ASN A 254 -6.13 -12.70 -6.24
C ASN A 254 -5.62 -12.57 -4.79
N GLN A 255 -4.49 -11.90 -4.63
CA GLN A 255 -3.90 -11.68 -3.31
C GLN A 255 -3.67 -10.19 -3.08
N LEU A 256 -3.96 -9.74 -1.86
CA LEU A 256 -3.37 -8.51 -1.36
C LEU A 256 -1.88 -8.75 -1.16
N VAL A 257 -1.05 -7.84 -1.65
CA VAL A 257 0.40 -7.87 -1.50
C VAL A 257 0.77 -6.76 -0.55
N ARG A 258 1.50 -7.08 0.52
CA ARG A 258 2.01 -6.09 1.46
C ARG A 258 3.53 -6.13 1.48
N TYR A 259 4.14 -4.97 1.31
CA TYR A 259 5.56 -4.77 1.53
C TYR A 259 5.79 -3.89 2.75
N ASP A 260 6.64 -4.33 3.67
CA ASP A 260 7.11 -3.56 4.80
C ASP A 260 8.49 -2.98 4.48
N PRO A 261 8.61 -1.66 4.24
CA PRO A 261 9.89 -1.02 3.94
C PRO A 261 10.91 -1.04 5.08
N VAL A 262 10.43 -1.23 6.31
CA VAL A 262 11.23 -1.18 7.53
C VAL A 262 11.86 -2.53 7.78
N ALA A 263 11.05 -3.58 7.71
CA ALA A 263 11.52 -4.96 7.89
C ALA A 263 12.08 -5.60 6.60
N ASP A 264 11.89 -4.96 5.43
CA ASP A 264 12.12 -5.56 4.10
C ASP A 264 11.41 -6.93 3.97
N THR A 265 10.13 -6.95 4.36
CA THR A 265 9.32 -8.16 4.30
C THR A 265 8.20 -8.02 3.29
N LEU A 266 7.96 -9.08 2.53
CA LEU A 266 6.90 -9.17 1.53
C LEU A 266 5.93 -10.26 1.99
N SER A 267 4.64 -9.91 2.07
CA SER A 267 3.56 -10.81 2.50
C SER A 267 2.47 -10.85 1.44
N TYR A 268 1.85 -12.03 1.27
CA TYR A 268 0.76 -12.25 0.34
C TYR A 268 -0.46 -12.80 1.09
N PHE A 269 -1.62 -12.21 0.86
CA PHE A 269 -2.86 -12.56 1.54
C PHE A 269 -3.89 -13.02 0.51
N PRO A 270 -4.12 -14.34 0.35
CA PRO A 270 -5.15 -14.86 -0.52
C PRO A 270 -6.53 -14.37 -0.07
N THR A 271 -7.25 -13.71 -0.98
CA THR A 271 -8.60 -13.20 -0.68
C THR A 271 -9.69 -14.09 -1.27
N GLY A 272 -9.36 -14.90 -2.29
CA GLY A 272 -10.35 -15.64 -3.07
C GLY A 272 -11.21 -14.76 -3.99
N VAL A 273 -10.90 -13.47 -4.11
CA VAL A 273 -11.68 -12.49 -4.87
C VAL A 273 -11.07 -12.26 -6.26
N SER A 274 -11.85 -12.46 -7.32
CA SER A 274 -11.41 -12.19 -8.69
C SER A 274 -11.49 -10.70 -9.04
N ALA A 275 -10.65 -9.87 -8.43
CA ALA A 275 -10.59 -8.41 -8.63
C ALA A 275 -9.35 -7.98 -9.42
N THR A 276 -8.85 -8.81 -10.33
CA THR A 276 -7.49 -8.63 -10.91
C THR A 276 -7.33 -7.46 -11.85
N THR A 277 -8.39 -6.92 -12.47
CA THR A 277 -8.25 -5.82 -13.44
C THR A 277 -8.38 -4.46 -12.75
N GLN A 278 -7.30 -3.68 -12.81
CA GLN A 278 -7.16 -2.33 -12.27
C GLN A 278 -7.79 -2.23 -10.87
N THR A 279 -7.29 -3.06 -9.96
CA THR A 279 -7.82 -3.11 -8.60
C THR A 279 -7.56 -1.79 -7.91
N ARG A 280 -8.61 -1.18 -7.35
CA ARG A 280 -8.40 -0.07 -6.42
C ARG A 280 -8.15 -0.60 -5.04
N VAL A 281 -7.24 0.06 -4.35
CA VAL A 281 -6.79 -0.30 -3.01
C VAL A 281 -6.67 1.01 -2.24
N VAL A 282 -7.42 1.16 -1.16
CA VAL A 282 -7.29 2.30 -0.24
C VAL A 282 -7.20 1.79 1.18
N TYR A 283 -6.54 2.55 2.03
CA TYR A 283 -6.45 2.28 3.45
C TYR A 283 -7.38 3.21 4.21
N ASP A 284 -8.01 2.71 5.28
CA ASP A 284 -8.66 3.53 6.27
C ASP A 284 -8.17 3.15 7.69
N PRO A 285 -7.67 4.13 8.47
CA PRO A 285 -7.13 3.87 9.80
C PRO A 285 -8.20 3.72 10.89
N THR A 286 -9.46 4.13 10.65
CA THR A 286 -10.50 4.05 11.70
C THR A 286 -10.88 2.61 12.02
N THR A 287 -10.72 1.73 11.03
CA THR A 287 -10.92 0.28 11.16
C THR A 287 -9.65 -0.51 10.86
N ASN A 288 -8.51 0.17 10.70
CA ASN A 288 -7.23 -0.40 10.30
C ASN A 288 -7.35 -1.43 9.16
N SER A 289 -7.97 -1.00 8.05
CA SER A 289 -8.41 -1.92 6.99
C SER A 289 -8.03 -1.44 5.60
N ILE A 290 -7.86 -2.40 4.69
CA ILE A 290 -7.73 -2.16 3.25
C ILE A 290 -9.08 -2.38 2.58
N PHE A 291 -9.56 -1.37 1.86
CA PHE A 291 -10.74 -1.49 1.02
C PHE A 291 -10.31 -1.64 -0.43
N PHE A 292 -10.92 -2.59 -1.13
CA PHE A 292 -10.54 -2.90 -2.50
C PHE A 292 -11.70 -3.39 -3.38
N GLY A 293 -11.55 -3.20 -4.69
CA GLY A 293 -12.52 -3.60 -5.70
C GLY A 293 -11.92 -3.58 -7.11
N GLY A 294 -12.45 -4.40 -8.02
CA GLY A 294 -12.00 -4.46 -9.41
C GLY A 294 -12.74 -3.45 -10.30
N ALA A 295 -12.10 -2.98 -11.38
CA ALA A 295 -12.62 -1.88 -12.20
C ALA A 295 -13.96 -2.15 -12.89
N PHE A 296 -14.32 -3.41 -13.14
CA PHE A 296 -15.58 -3.79 -13.80
C PHE A 296 -16.50 -4.58 -12.88
N SER A 297 -16.40 -4.34 -11.58
CA SER A 297 -17.16 -5.05 -10.54
C SER A 297 -18.04 -4.09 -9.75
N THR A 298 -19.09 -4.63 -9.12
CA THR A 298 -19.96 -3.93 -8.16
C THR A 298 -19.62 -4.19 -6.69
N PRO A 299 -19.03 -5.33 -6.28
CA PRO A 299 -18.68 -5.52 -4.88
C PRO A 299 -17.50 -4.63 -4.46
N LEU A 300 -17.61 -4.06 -3.26
CA LEU A 300 -16.48 -3.57 -2.48
C LEU A 300 -16.12 -4.65 -1.46
N TYR A 301 -14.85 -4.76 -1.11
CA TYR A 301 -14.37 -5.68 -0.08
C TYR A 301 -13.55 -4.91 0.96
N ARG A 302 -13.60 -5.37 2.21
CA ARG A 302 -12.77 -4.87 3.29
C ARG A 302 -11.88 -5.99 3.81
N TRP A 303 -10.59 -5.75 3.88
CA TRP A 303 -9.62 -6.62 4.51
C TRP A 303 -9.17 -6.01 5.83
N ASP A 304 -9.46 -6.71 6.92
CA ASP A 304 -9.05 -6.30 8.27
C ASP A 304 -7.59 -6.70 8.50
N ILE A 305 -6.71 -5.72 8.71
CA ILE A 305 -5.26 -5.96 8.78
C ILE A 305 -4.88 -6.74 10.04
N ASP A 306 -5.54 -6.46 11.15
CA ASP A 306 -5.21 -7.02 12.46
C ASP A 306 -5.59 -8.50 12.56
N THR A 307 -6.77 -8.84 12.03
CA THR A 307 -7.28 -10.21 12.03
C THR A 307 -6.90 -11.00 10.78
N SER A 308 -6.42 -10.32 9.73
CA SER A 308 -6.15 -10.92 8.42
C SER A 308 -7.37 -11.65 7.85
N THR A 309 -8.54 -11.00 7.92
CA THR A 309 -9.81 -11.55 7.46
C THR A 309 -10.46 -10.68 6.40
N LEU A 310 -11.18 -11.34 5.49
CA LEU A 310 -11.98 -10.69 4.45
C LEU A 310 -13.41 -10.50 4.96
N ASP A 311 -13.89 -9.27 4.88
CA ASP A 311 -15.29 -8.89 5.07
C ASP A 311 -15.91 -8.50 3.72
N SER A 312 -16.86 -9.32 3.27
CA SER A 312 -17.65 -9.12 2.05
C SER A 312 -19.06 -8.60 2.33
N SER A 313 -19.36 -8.22 3.59
CA SER A 313 -20.66 -7.68 4.00
C SER A 313 -20.75 -6.15 3.89
N VAL A 314 -19.68 -5.50 3.43
CA VAL A 314 -19.67 -4.06 3.16
C VAL A 314 -20.64 -3.71 2.02
N ALA A 315 -21.26 -2.54 2.10
CA ALA A 315 -22.25 -2.11 1.13
C ALA A 315 -21.62 -2.04 -0.27
N PRO A 316 -22.27 -2.66 -1.27
CA PRO A 316 -21.75 -2.68 -2.63
C PRO A 316 -21.74 -1.28 -3.23
N LEU A 317 -20.96 -1.11 -4.30
CA LEU A 317 -20.89 0.12 -5.06
C LEU A 317 -22.29 0.51 -5.59
N PRO A 318 -22.73 1.77 -5.42
CA PRO A 318 -24.02 2.25 -5.93
C PRO A 318 -24.22 2.08 -7.43
N GLU A 319 -23.12 2.05 -8.18
CA GLU A 319 -23.09 1.89 -9.63
C GLU A 319 -22.03 0.85 -10.01
N ALA A 320 -22.22 0.21 -11.17
CA ALA A 320 -21.22 -0.70 -11.71
C ALA A 320 -19.99 0.04 -12.20
N ASN A 321 -18.84 -0.65 -12.13
CA ASN A 321 -17.53 -0.20 -12.57
C ASN A 321 -16.88 0.83 -11.63
N LEU A 322 -15.89 0.37 -10.89
CA LEU A 322 -15.00 1.23 -10.14
C LEU A 322 -13.94 1.85 -11.07
N SER A 323 -14.31 2.96 -11.70
CA SER A 323 -13.59 3.62 -12.78
C SER A 323 -12.39 4.44 -12.31
N ASP A 324 -11.46 3.77 -11.63
CA ASP A 324 -10.09 4.23 -11.31
C ASP A 324 -9.98 5.33 -10.25
N ALA A 325 -11.06 6.05 -9.97
CA ALA A 325 -11.14 6.96 -8.85
C ALA A 325 -11.60 6.21 -7.59
N MET A 326 -10.65 5.84 -6.72
CA MET A 326 -10.93 5.52 -5.32
C MET A 326 -9.83 6.05 -4.41
N CYS A 327 -10.21 6.88 -3.44
CA CYS A 327 -9.30 7.51 -2.49
C CYS A 327 -9.94 7.56 -1.10
N SER A 328 -9.14 7.76 -0.06
CA SER A 328 -9.64 7.87 1.31
C SER A 328 -9.07 9.11 1.97
N ASP A 329 -9.87 9.71 2.84
CA ASP A 329 -9.45 10.83 3.67
C ASP A 329 -8.79 10.40 5.00
N HIS A 330 -8.63 9.09 5.19
CA HIS A 330 -8.09 8.49 6.40
C HIS A 330 -8.84 8.90 7.69
N SER A 331 -10.11 9.32 7.55
CA SER A 331 -10.98 9.79 8.63
C SER A 331 -12.29 9.01 8.71
N GLY A 332 -12.37 7.83 8.08
CA GLY A 332 -13.58 7.01 8.04
C GLY A 332 -14.39 7.19 6.75
N HIS A 333 -13.84 7.87 5.73
CA HIS A 333 -14.54 8.05 4.47
C HIS A 333 -13.69 7.63 3.27
N ILE A 334 -14.37 6.98 2.31
CA ILE A 334 -13.81 6.59 1.02
C ILE A 334 -14.60 7.28 -0.07
N TYR A 335 -13.91 7.76 -1.08
CA TYR A 335 -14.43 8.60 -2.15
C TYR A 335 -14.23 7.85 -3.46
N ALA A 336 -15.28 7.78 -4.29
CA ALA A 336 -15.20 7.10 -5.56
C ALA A 336 -16.04 7.77 -6.65
N ALA A 337 -15.46 7.86 -7.85
CA ALA A 337 -16.24 8.05 -9.07
C ALA A 337 -16.54 6.67 -9.64
N LEU A 338 -17.81 6.41 -9.91
CA LEU A 338 -18.29 5.12 -10.37
C LEU A 338 -18.83 5.25 -11.79
N GLY A 339 -18.96 4.13 -12.48
CA GLY A 339 -19.34 4.12 -13.88
C GLY A 339 -18.18 4.50 -14.81
N CYS A 340 -18.27 4.08 -16.07
CA CYS A 340 -17.28 4.38 -17.10
C CYS A 340 -17.75 5.61 -17.89
N GLY A 341 -17.70 6.78 -17.25
CA GLY A 341 -18.27 8.04 -17.74
C GLY A 341 -19.45 8.52 -16.89
N GLY A 342 -19.81 9.80 -17.05
CA GLY A 342 -20.78 10.49 -16.22
C GLY A 342 -20.13 11.48 -15.26
N SER A 343 -20.92 11.96 -14.30
CA SER A 343 -20.51 12.98 -13.33
C SER A 343 -20.73 12.55 -11.88
N THR A 344 -21.21 11.33 -11.65
CA THR A 344 -21.62 10.86 -10.34
C THR A 344 -20.40 10.61 -9.46
N PHE A 345 -20.50 11.05 -8.21
CA PHE A 345 -19.44 10.87 -7.24
C PHE A 345 -20.03 10.52 -5.88
N PHE A 346 -19.41 9.55 -5.22
CA PHE A 346 -19.93 8.96 -3.99
C PHE A 346 -18.90 9.01 -2.88
N GLN A 347 -19.43 9.10 -1.66
CA GLN A 347 -18.69 8.89 -0.43
C GLN A 347 -19.28 7.67 0.28
N TYR A 348 -18.41 6.77 0.70
CA TYR A 348 -18.70 5.67 1.60
C TYR A 348 -18.33 6.08 3.01
N ASP A 349 -19.30 5.96 3.93
CA ASP A 349 -19.10 6.07 5.37
C ASP A 349 -18.73 4.69 5.93
N VAL A 350 -17.51 4.57 6.44
CA VAL A 350 -16.97 3.31 6.98
C VAL A 350 -17.74 2.87 8.22
N ALA A 351 -18.15 3.80 9.08
CA ALA A 351 -18.83 3.45 10.33
C ALA A 351 -20.29 3.03 10.08
N GLY A 352 -21.00 3.75 9.20
CA GLY A 352 -22.37 3.45 8.82
C GLY A 352 -22.51 2.36 7.76
N ASN A 353 -21.41 1.87 7.19
CA ASN A 353 -21.39 0.91 6.09
C ASN A 353 -22.36 1.30 4.97
N SER A 354 -22.27 2.55 4.50
CA SER A 354 -23.25 3.09 3.56
C SER A 354 -22.64 4.07 2.58
N TRP A 355 -23.20 4.10 1.37
CA TRP A 355 -22.84 5.05 0.35
C TRP A 355 -23.82 6.21 0.32
N ARG A 356 -23.30 7.41 0.09
CA ARG A 356 -24.10 8.58 -0.27
C ARG A 356 -23.48 9.30 -1.46
N ARG A 357 -24.34 9.93 -2.26
CA ARG A 357 -23.90 10.81 -3.35
C ARG A 357 -23.43 12.13 -2.76
N ILE A 358 -22.27 12.61 -3.22
CA ILE A 358 -21.76 13.96 -2.93
C ILE A 358 -21.91 14.83 -4.18
N PRO A 359 -21.57 16.14 -4.18
CA PRO A 359 -21.71 16.96 -5.39
C PRO A 359 -21.07 16.30 -6.61
N ASP A 360 -21.82 16.29 -7.71
CA ASP A 360 -21.36 15.71 -8.97
C ASP A 360 -20.12 16.43 -9.49
N TYR A 361 -19.22 15.66 -10.09
CA TYR A 361 -18.07 16.18 -10.80
C TYR A 361 -18.53 17.09 -11.96
N PRO A 362 -17.95 18.29 -12.19
CA PRO A 362 -18.55 19.29 -13.11
C PRO A 362 -18.60 18.90 -14.58
N VAL A 363 -17.87 17.86 -14.96
CA VAL A 363 -17.77 17.38 -16.34
C VAL A 363 -17.87 15.85 -16.34
N ASP A 364 -17.90 15.26 -17.53
CA ASP A 364 -17.73 13.81 -17.66
C ASP A 364 -16.32 13.41 -17.19
N HIS A 365 -16.24 12.58 -16.14
CA HIS A 365 -14.96 12.06 -15.64
C HIS A 365 -14.38 10.94 -16.51
N GLY A 366 -15.21 10.35 -17.38
CA GLY A 366 -14.82 9.26 -18.26
C GLY A 366 -14.52 7.96 -17.52
N CYS A 367 -13.94 7.03 -18.27
CA CYS A 367 -13.31 5.84 -17.73
C CYS A 367 -11.96 6.21 -17.13
N ASN A 368 -11.45 5.48 -16.15
CA ASN A 368 -10.09 5.66 -15.64
C ASN A 368 -9.73 7.05 -15.09
N ALA A 369 -10.67 7.68 -14.38
CA ALA A 369 -10.41 8.90 -13.61
C ALA A 369 -9.52 8.58 -12.39
N SER A 370 -8.92 9.57 -11.73
CA SER A 370 -8.22 9.27 -10.47
C SER A 370 -8.48 10.35 -9.44
N CYS A 371 -8.47 9.97 -8.16
CA CYS A 371 -8.71 10.91 -7.08
C CYS A 371 -7.66 10.79 -5.98
N SER A 372 -7.49 11.88 -5.24
CA SER A 372 -6.59 11.97 -4.10
C SER A 372 -7.22 12.82 -3.01
N VAL A 373 -7.07 12.44 -1.75
CA VAL A 373 -7.35 13.34 -0.64
C VAL A 373 -6.04 13.86 -0.09
N HIS A 374 -5.91 15.18 0.00
CA HIS A 374 -4.81 15.81 0.72
C HIS A 374 -5.33 16.30 2.07
N GLU A 375 -4.51 16.16 3.10
CA GLU A 375 -4.84 16.64 4.46
C GLU A 375 -4.91 18.19 4.55
N ASP A 376 -4.81 18.92 3.45
CA ASP A 376 -5.08 20.37 3.42
C ASP A 376 -6.59 20.67 3.30
N GLY A 377 -7.40 19.60 3.23
CA GLY A 377 -8.85 19.61 3.21
C GLY A 377 -9.46 19.67 1.82
N TRP A 378 -8.80 19.02 0.86
CA TRP A 378 -9.28 18.94 -0.51
C TRP A 378 -9.26 17.51 -1.01
N LEU A 379 -10.38 17.12 -1.62
CA LEU A 379 -10.48 15.99 -2.54
C LEU A 379 -10.14 16.50 -3.94
N TYR A 380 -9.13 15.91 -4.57
CA TYR A 380 -8.69 16.20 -5.92
C TYR A 380 -9.14 15.12 -6.88
N MET A 381 -9.48 15.51 -8.10
CA MET A 381 -9.88 14.56 -9.13
C MET A 381 -9.39 14.95 -10.52
N THR A 382 -8.83 13.98 -11.22
CA THR A 382 -8.41 14.06 -12.63
C THR A 382 -9.31 13.19 -13.50
N ASP A 383 -9.59 13.60 -14.73
CA ASP A 383 -10.29 12.79 -15.72
C ASP A 383 -9.34 12.02 -16.66
N LEU A 384 -9.92 11.25 -17.60
CA LEU A 384 -9.19 10.46 -18.62
C LEU A 384 -8.26 11.32 -19.52
N GLY A 385 -8.36 12.66 -19.54
CA GLY A 385 -7.31 13.49 -20.13
C GLY A 385 -7.76 14.80 -20.77
N GLY A 386 -6.82 15.74 -20.82
CA GLY A 386 -6.90 16.98 -21.59
C GLY A 386 -7.61 18.14 -20.90
N ARG A 387 -8.19 17.93 -19.71
CA ARG A 387 -8.86 18.99 -18.94
C ARG A 387 -8.17 19.24 -17.61
N PRO A 388 -8.24 20.46 -17.07
CA PRO A 388 -7.62 20.77 -15.78
C PRO A 388 -8.29 19.98 -14.64
N MET A 389 -7.51 19.71 -13.59
CA MET A 389 -7.96 19.02 -12.38
C MET A 389 -9.01 19.86 -11.62
N TYR A 390 -9.96 19.21 -10.95
CA TYR A 390 -10.84 19.90 -10.00
C TYR A 390 -10.56 19.46 -8.57
N ARG A 391 -11.02 20.27 -7.61
CA ARG A 391 -11.00 19.92 -6.19
C ARG A 391 -12.33 20.23 -5.51
N LEU A 392 -12.68 19.45 -4.49
CA LEU A 392 -13.85 19.65 -3.65
C LEU A 392 -13.41 19.81 -2.19
N ARG A 393 -13.96 20.80 -1.49
CA ARG A 393 -13.62 21.05 -0.09
C ARG A 393 -14.11 19.88 0.78
N LEU A 394 -13.27 19.40 1.67
CA LEU A 394 -13.62 18.50 2.77
C LEU A 394 -13.55 19.29 4.09
N ASN A 395 -14.46 19.02 5.01
CA ASN A 395 -14.50 19.70 6.32
C ASN A 395 -14.13 18.79 7.47
#